data_AF-A0A379F2E1-F1
#
_entry.id   AF-A0A379F2E1-F1
#
_cell.length_a   1.000
_cell.length_b   1.000
_cell.length_c   1.000
_cell.angle_alpha   90.00
_cell.angle_beta   90.00
_cell.angle_gamma   90.00
#
_symmetry.space_group_name_H-M   'P 1'
#
loop_
_entity.id
_entity.type
_entity.pdbx_description
1 polymer ?
#
loop_
_entity_poly.entity_id
_entity_poly.type
_entity_poly.pdbx_seq_one_letter_code
_entity_poly.pdbx_strand_id
1 'polypeptide(L)'
;MKKLLIYAACGAIALASCKQEKSTLNPAEIQNDSLRAIINARDNEVNDMMATLNQIQQGFAEINAAENRVTLAKEGEKGDKTAQIRENIQFIAQRMQENRDLIKKLQKQLQETGFKGEEMKKTLTQMTAQLAQKDNELKALRAELASKNIHIKELDQTITGLNSDVSNLKADKENLTTAKQNLETEKANLQTESNQKSETISSQDVQLNTGWYVFGTKKELKDQKILSGGKVLQGSFNKNYFTKIDIRSTREVKLYSKSATILTAHPSNSYSLTKDAAGQYILRINDPQTFWSTSKYLVVQVK
;
A
#
# COMPACT_ATOMS: atom_id res chain seq x y z
N MET A 1 20.04 -45.26 -121.88
CA MET A 1 18.62 -45.25 -122.29
C MET A 1 17.95 -44.03 -121.67
N LYS A 2 17.30 -43.19 -122.50
CA LYS A 2 16.16 -42.26 -122.23
C LYS A 2 16.23 -41.38 -120.94
N LYS A 3 16.03 -40.06 -120.92
CA LYS A 3 15.59 -39.02 -121.88
C LYS A 3 15.74 -37.64 -121.20
N LEU A 4 16.08 -36.62 -122.00
CA LEU A 4 15.57 -35.21 -122.08
C LEU A 4 15.64 -34.29 -120.83
N LEU A 5 16.36 -33.15 -120.86
CA LEU A 5 16.15 -31.78 -121.46
C LEU A 5 15.80 -30.76 -120.36
N ILE A 6 16.73 -29.85 -119.98
CA ILE A 6 16.90 -28.43 -120.40
C ILE A 6 15.71 -27.52 -120.08
N TYR A 7 15.94 -26.49 -119.24
CA TYR A 7 15.55 -25.06 -119.34
C TYR A 7 16.19 -24.33 -118.11
N ALA A 8 17.30 -23.60 -118.25
CA ALA A 8 17.43 -22.17 -118.59
C ALA A 8 16.76 -21.20 -117.59
N ALA A 9 17.58 -20.53 -116.76
CA ALA A 9 17.31 -19.17 -116.26
C ALA A 9 18.59 -18.56 -115.63
N CYS A 10 18.81 -17.29 -115.95
CA CYS A 10 19.98 -16.46 -115.69
C CYS A 10 20.33 -16.27 -114.20
N GLY A 11 21.62 -16.07 -113.93
CA GLY A 11 22.12 -15.52 -112.66
C GLY A 11 23.62 -15.25 -112.73
N ALA A 12 23.99 -13.97 -112.83
CA ALA A 12 25.36 -13.48 -112.94
C ALA A 12 26.26 -14.01 -111.80
N ILE A 13 27.38 -14.66 -112.14
CA ILE A 13 28.46 -14.91 -111.19
C ILE A 13 29.36 -13.68 -111.22
N ALA A 14 29.11 -12.77 -110.29
CA ALA A 14 30.02 -11.68 -109.96
C ALA A 14 31.31 -12.25 -109.36
N LEU A 15 32.44 -11.78 -109.88
CA LEU A 15 33.76 -11.97 -109.30
C LEU A 15 33.83 -11.25 -107.95
N ALA A 16 33.68 -11.98 -106.85
CA ALA A 16 34.09 -11.52 -105.53
C ALA A 16 35.45 -12.15 -105.19
N SER A 17 36.50 -11.35 -105.37
CA SER A 17 37.85 -11.62 -104.91
C SER A 17 37.85 -11.85 -103.39
N CYS A 18 38.02 -13.09 -102.95
CA CYS A 18 38.41 -13.40 -101.57
C CYS A 18 39.90 -13.07 -101.40
N LYS A 19 40.21 -11.82 -101.07
CA LYS A 19 41.51 -11.46 -100.47
C LYS A 19 41.47 -11.90 -99.01
N GLN A 20 41.97 -13.09 -98.75
CA GLN A 20 42.22 -13.59 -97.41
C GLN A 20 43.53 -12.95 -96.91
N GLU A 21 43.43 -11.73 -96.36
CA GLU A 21 44.48 -11.19 -95.49
C GLU A 21 44.54 -12.09 -94.25
N LYS A 22 45.54 -12.96 -94.19
CA LYS A 22 46.03 -13.45 -92.90
C LYS A 22 46.56 -12.23 -92.17
N SER A 23 45.75 -11.68 -91.27
CA SER A 23 46.22 -10.84 -90.19
C SER A 23 47.33 -11.62 -89.48
N THR A 24 48.58 -11.25 -89.73
CA THR A 24 49.70 -11.67 -88.90
C THR A 24 49.47 -11.02 -87.54
N LEU A 25 48.70 -11.68 -86.70
CA LEU A 25 48.53 -11.32 -85.29
C LEU A 25 49.92 -11.16 -84.69
N ASN A 26 50.28 -9.93 -84.36
CA ASN A 26 51.57 -9.60 -83.81
C ASN A 26 51.62 -10.19 -82.38
N PRO A 27 52.57 -11.08 -82.05
CA PRO A 27 52.68 -11.66 -80.70
C PRO A 27 52.79 -10.58 -79.60
N ALA A 28 53.35 -9.41 -79.94
CA ALA A 28 53.43 -8.26 -79.05
C ALA A 28 52.07 -7.60 -78.77
N GLU A 29 51.13 -7.61 -79.72
CA GLU A 29 49.76 -7.08 -79.53
C GLU A 29 48.93 -8.00 -78.65
N ILE A 30 49.02 -9.33 -78.87
CA ILE A 30 48.36 -10.33 -78.01
C ILE A 30 48.89 -10.25 -76.56
N GLN A 31 50.19 -10.05 -76.37
CA GLN A 31 50.78 -9.83 -75.05
C GLN A 31 50.31 -8.51 -74.42
N ASN A 32 50.22 -7.42 -75.19
CA ASN A 32 49.71 -6.14 -74.70
C ASN A 32 48.24 -6.26 -74.25
N ASP A 33 47.41 -6.91 -75.05
CA ASP A 33 46.00 -7.16 -74.74
C ASP A 33 45.85 -8.04 -73.48
N SER A 34 46.68 -9.08 -73.35
CA SER A 34 46.70 -9.93 -72.16
C SER A 34 47.13 -9.16 -70.90
N LEU A 35 48.14 -8.31 -71.00
CA LEU A 35 48.58 -7.45 -69.90
C LEU A 35 47.52 -6.41 -69.52
N ARG A 36 46.83 -5.82 -70.50
CA ARG A 36 45.69 -4.90 -70.27
C ARG A 36 44.53 -5.60 -69.59
N ALA A 37 44.19 -6.83 -69.98
CA ALA A 37 43.14 -7.61 -69.34
C ALA A 37 43.47 -7.92 -67.86
N ILE A 38 44.73 -8.26 -67.56
CA ILE A 38 45.20 -8.49 -66.18
C ILE A 38 45.16 -7.18 -65.38
N ILE A 39 45.63 -6.06 -65.93
CA ILE A 39 45.58 -4.75 -65.25
C ILE A 39 44.14 -4.35 -64.96
N ASN A 40 43.23 -4.46 -65.93
CA ASN A 40 41.81 -4.16 -65.73
C ASN A 40 41.16 -5.05 -64.65
N ALA A 41 41.49 -6.34 -64.61
CA ALA A 41 41.02 -7.25 -63.57
C ALA A 41 41.52 -6.82 -62.19
N ARG A 42 42.79 -6.39 -62.09
CA ARG A 42 43.40 -5.90 -60.84
C ARG A 42 42.79 -4.58 -60.38
N ASP A 43 42.55 -3.65 -61.30
CA ASP A 43 41.93 -2.37 -60.99
C ASP A 43 40.49 -2.55 -60.49
N ASN A 44 39.72 -3.46 -61.11
CA ASN A 44 38.38 -3.82 -60.64
C ASN A 44 38.40 -4.42 -59.23
N GLU A 45 39.38 -5.26 -58.93
CA GLU A 45 39.52 -5.88 -57.61
C GLU A 45 39.95 -4.87 -56.53
N VAL A 46 40.86 -3.96 -56.85
CA VAL A 46 41.22 -2.83 -55.97
C VAL A 46 40.01 -1.93 -55.71
N ASN A 47 39.18 -1.67 -56.73
CA ASN A 47 37.96 -0.89 -56.57
C ASN A 47 36.94 -1.59 -55.65
N ASP A 48 36.74 -2.91 -55.75
CA ASP A 48 35.87 -3.67 -54.83
C ASP A 48 36.41 -3.67 -53.40
N MET A 49 37.74 -3.77 -53.24
CA MET A 49 38.40 -3.69 -51.94
C MET A 49 38.21 -2.31 -51.30
N MET A 50 38.35 -1.23 -52.07
CA MET A 50 38.10 0.13 -51.58
C MET A 50 36.62 0.36 -51.25
N ALA A 51 35.70 -0.20 -52.03
CA ALA A 51 34.27 -0.16 -51.71
C ALA A 51 33.97 -0.89 -50.39
N THR A 52 34.56 -2.08 -50.19
CA THR A 52 34.44 -2.86 -48.95
C THR A 52 35.02 -2.09 -47.76
N LEU A 53 36.17 -1.41 -47.92
CA LEU A 53 36.76 -0.56 -46.89
C LEU A 53 35.83 0.59 -46.49
N ASN A 54 35.23 1.27 -47.47
CA ASN A 54 34.28 2.36 -47.22
C ASN A 54 33.05 1.86 -46.46
N GLN A 55 32.54 0.68 -46.80
CA GLN A 55 31.42 0.06 -46.08
C GLN A 55 31.79 -0.24 -44.62
N ILE A 56 32.99 -0.74 -44.35
CA ILE A 56 33.47 -0.98 -42.97
C ILE A 56 33.54 0.34 -42.19
N GLN A 57 34.11 1.39 -42.78
CA GLN A 57 34.20 2.72 -42.16
C GLN A 57 32.81 3.30 -41.85
N GLN A 58 31.88 3.19 -42.80
CA GLN A 58 30.50 3.60 -42.59
C GLN A 58 29.85 2.81 -41.45
N GLY A 59 30.08 1.50 -41.38
CA GLY A 59 29.59 0.66 -40.29
C GLY A 59 30.10 1.12 -38.92
N PHE A 60 31.38 1.52 -38.82
CA PHE A 60 31.92 2.09 -37.58
C PHE A 60 31.29 3.43 -37.21
N ALA A 61 31.05 4.31 -38.20
CA ALA A 61 30.37 5.58 -37.97
C ALA A 61 28.95 5.37 -37.40
N GLU A 62 28.23 4.40 -37.96
CA GLU A 62 26.89 4.03 -37.49
C GLU A 62 26.92 3.39 -36.09
N ILE A 63 27.89 2.53 -35.80
CA ILE A 63 28.13 1.99 -34.45
C ILE A 63 28.34 3.13 -33.46
N ASN A 64 29.26 4.05 -33.74
CA ASN A 64 29.56 5.18 -32.85
C ASN A 64 28.34 6.09 -32.63
N ALA A 65 27.55 6.33 -33.68
CA ALA A 65 26.32 7.11 -33.57
C ALA A 65 25.28 6.41 -32.68
N ALA A 66 25.12 5.10 -32.82
CA ALA A 66 24.23 4.31 -31.97
C ALA A 66 24.72 4.24 -30.52
N GLU A 67 26.03 4.15 -30.29
CA GLU A 67 26.61 4.21 -28.95
C GLU A 67 26.36 5.55 -28.27
N ASN A 68 26.51 6.66 -28.99
CA ASN A 68 26.18 7.98 -28.44
C ASN A 68 24.70 8.06 -28.02
N ARG A 69 23.79 7.48 -28.81
CA ARG A 69 22.37 7.37 -28.43
C ARG A 69 22.17 6.56 -27.16
N VAL A 70 22.90 5.46 -26.99
CA VAL A 70 22.88 4.65 -25.75
C VAL A 70 23.35 5.48 -24.56
N THR A 71 24.44 6.24 -24.69
CA THR A 71 24.97 7.08 -23.60
C THR A 71 23.97 8.16 -23.19
N LEU A 72 23.39 8.88 -24.15
CA LEU A 72 22.36 9.90 -23.89
C LEU A 72 21.07 9.30 -23.30
N ALA A 73 20.78 8.03 -23.60
CA ALA A 73 19.65 7.32 -23.02
C ALA A 73 19.92 6.88 -21.57
N LYS A 74 21.19 6.58 -21.21
CA LYS A 74 21.58 6.21 -19.83
C LYS A 74 21.43 7.36 -18.83
N GLU A 75 21.63 8.60 -19.25
CA GLU A 75 21.66 9.77 -18.35
C GLU A 75 20.27 10.40 -18.10
N GLY A 76 19.23 9.99 -18.83
CA GLY A 76 17.89 10.58 -18.72
C GLY A 76 16.92 9.77 -17.87
N GLU A 77 16.17 10.44 -16.99
CA GLU A 77 15.28 9.80 -16.00
C GLU A 77 13.84 9.47 -16.47
N LYS A 78 13.43 9.71 -17.74
CA LYS A 78 12.03 9.51 -18.19
C LYS A 78 11.85 8.74 -19.51
N GLY A 79 10.84 7.86 -19.54
CA GLY A 79 10.22 7.29 -20.75
C GLY A 79 10.70 5.90 -21.18
N ASP A 80 10.38 5.52 -22.42
CA ASP A 80 10.69 4.25 -23.13
C ASP A 80 12.20 4.05 -23.43
N LYS A 81 13.06 4.67 -22.62
CA LYS A 81 14.53 4.67 -22.77
C LYS A 81 15.10 3.26 -22.69
N THR A 82 14.51 2.38 -21.90
CA THR A 82 14.92 0.98 -21.82
C THR A 82 14.72 0.24 -23.14
N ALA A 83 13.62 0.52 -23.87
CA ALA A 83 13.42 -0.05 -25.20
C ALA A 83 14.41 0.56 -26.20
N GLN A 84 14.62 1.88 -26.17
CA GLN A 84 15.58 2.58 -27.02
C GLN A 84 17.02 2.04 -26.82
N ILE A 85 17.45 1.83 -25.58
CA ILE A 85 18.77 1.25 -25.28
C ILE A 85 18.87 -0.17 -25.85
N ARG A 86 17.82 -0.98 -25.69
CA ARG A 86 17.80 -2.37 -26.20
C ARG A 86 17.89 -2.42 -27.73
N GLU A 87 17.14 -1.57 -28.42
CA GLU A 87 17.13 -1.47 -29.88
C GLU A 87 18.50 -1.01 -30.41
N ASN A 88 19.08 0.05 -29.83
CA ASN A 88 20.40 0.52 -30.25
C ASN A 88 21.50 -0.54 -29.98
N ILE A 89 21.41 -1.31 -28.88
CA ILE A 89 22.35 -2.43 -28.62
C ILE A 89 22.21 -3.55 -29.66
N GLN A 90 20.99 -3.87 -30.10
CA GLN A 90 20.77 -4.84 -31.17
C GLN A 90 21.34 -4.33 -32.50
N PHE A 91 21.09 -3.07 -32.83
CA PHE A 91 21.65 -2.43 -34.02
C PHE A 91 23.19 -2.44 -34.01
N ILE A 92 23.81 -2.03 -32.90
CA ILE A 92 25.28 -2.08 -32.72
C ILE A 92 25.77 -3.51 -32.95
N ALA A 93 25.12 -4.51 -32.34
CA ALA A 93 25.53 -5.91 -32.48
C ALA A 93 25.47 -6.42 -33.93
N GLN A 94 24.43 -6.04 -34.66
CA GLN A 94 24.29 -6.39 -36.07
C GLN A 94 25.39 -5.75 -36.91
N ARG A 95 25.61 -4.43 -36.78
CA ARG A 95 26.66 -3.72 -37.53
C ARG A 95 28.07 -4.20 -37.18
N MET A 96 28.30 -4.56 -35.92
CA MET A 96 29.55 -5.19 -35.47
C MET A 96 29.80 -6.52 -36.19
N GLN A 97 28.75 -7.34 -36.37
CA GLN A 97 28.85 -8.61 -37.09
C GLN A 97 29.10 -8.40 -38.59
N GLU A 98 28.36 -7.50 -39.22
CA GLU A 98 28.54 -7.14 -40.63
C GLU A 98 29.97 -6.61 -40.89
N ASN A 99 30.49 -5.73 -40.02
CA ASN A 99 31.86 -5.25 -40.11
C ASN A 99 32.90 -6.37 -39.94
N ARG A 100 32.67 -7.35 -39.07
CA ARG A 100 33.56 -8.53 -38.95
C ARG A 100 33.62 -9.31 -40.26
N ASP A 101 32.48 -9.50 -40.90
CA ASP A 101 32.41 -10.30 -42.11
C ASP A 101 33.01 -9.55 -43.31
N LEU A 102 32.81 -8.23 -43.40
CA LEU A 102 33.48 -7.38 -44.39
C LEU A 102 35.00 -7.33 -44.19
N ILE A 103 35.49 -7.24 -42.94
CA ILE A 103 36.93 -7.29 -42.64
C ILE A 103 37.52 -8.63 -43.06
N LYS A 104 36.85 -9.76 -42.77
CA LYS A 104 37.30 -11.09 -43.22
C LYS A 104 37.32 -11.19 -44.74
N LYS A 105 36.30 -10.66 -45.43
CA LYS A 105 36.27 -10.59 -46.90
C LYS A 105 37.49 -9.82 -47.42
N LEU A 106 37.74 -8.62 -46.88
CA LEU A 106 38.85 -7.78 -47.31
C LEU A 106 40.22 -8.40 -47.01
N GLN A 107 40.37 -9.08 -45.86
CA GLN A 107 41.57 -9.85 -45.51
C GLN A 107 41.83 -10.99 -46.51
N LYS A 108 40.78 -11.72 -46.91
CA LYS A 108 40.88 -12.79 -47.91
C LYS A 108 41.29 -12.23 -49.28
N GLN A 109 40.66 -11.15 -49.73
CA GLN A 109 40.99 -10.47 -50.99
C GLN A 109 42.45 -9.99 -51.01
N LEU A 110 42.97 -9.45 -49.91
CA LEU A 110 44.38 -9.06 -49.79
C LEU A 110 45.36 -10.24 -49.92
N GLN A 111 44.99 -11.42 -49.40
CA GLN A 111 45.81 -12.62 -49.47
C GLN A 111 45.84 -13.20 -50.89
N GLU A 112 44.68 -13.29 -51.54
CA GLU A 112 44.52 -13.91 -52.87
C GLU A 112 45.14 -13.05 -53.99
N THR A 113 45.09 -11.72 -53.86
CA THR A 113 45.67 -10.80 -54.84
C THR A 113 47.18 -10.62 -54.69
N GLY A 114 47.80 -11.01 -53.59
CA GLY A 114 49.21 -10.68 -53.33
C GLY A 114 49.50 -9.17 -53.37
N PHE A 115 48.48 -8.35 -53.13
CA PHE A 115 48.58 -6.89 -53.10
C PHE A 115 49.52 -6.45 -51.96
N LYS A 116 50.62 -5.75 -52.30
CA LYS A 116 51.64 -5.27 -51.34
C LYS A 116 51.22 -3.96 -50.64
N GLY A 117 49.96 -3.88 -50.22
CA GLY A 117 49.43 -2.71 -49.50
C GLY A 117 49.63 -2.84 -48.00
N GLU A 118 50.81 -2.47 -47.49
CA GLU A 118 51.11 -2.52 -46.05
C GLU A 118 50.16 -1.63 -45.23
N GLU A 119 49.76 -0.48 -45.77
CA GLU A 119 48.84 0.45 -45.11
C GLU A 119 47.41 -0.13 -44.96
N MET A 120 46.95 -0.90 -45.95
CA MET A 120 45.63 -1.57 -45.88
C MET A 120 45.62 -2.67 -44.81
N LYS A 121 46.71 -3.44 -44.71
CA LYS A 121 46.88 -4.45 -43.65
C LYS A 121 46.90 -3.80 -42.27
N LYS A 122 47.60 -2.68 -42.12
CA LYS A 122 47.65 -1.91 -40.88
C LYS A 122 46.27 -1.38 -40.50
N THR A 123 45.53 -0.82 -41.47
CA THR A 123 44.16 -0.35 -41.27
C THR A 123 43.23 -1.49 -40.82
N LEU A 124 43.30 -2.66 -41.46
CA LEU A 124 42.51 -3.83 -41.06
C LEU A 124 42.85 -4.33 -39.65
N THR A 125 44.13 -4.29 -39.27
CA THR A 125 44.57 -4.66 -37.92
C THR A 125 43.97 -3.70 -36.88
N GLN A 126 43.99 -2.39 -37.17
CA GLN A 126 43.37 -1.37 -36.32
C GLN A 126 41.86 -1.55 -36.22
N MET A 127 41.16 -1.76 -37.33
CA MET A 127 39.71 -2.01 -37.34
C MET A 127 39.35 -3.29 -36.60
N THR A 128 40.14 -4.35 -36.73
CA THR A 128 39.94 -5.60 -35.98
C THR A 128 40.09 -5.38 -34.47
N ALA A 129 41.11 -4.61 -34.06
CA ALA A 129 41.31 -4.24 -32.66
C ALA A 129 40.17 -3.37 -32.12
N GLN A 130 39.68 -2.40 -32.91
CA GLN A 130 38.51 -1.58 -32.56
C GLN A 130 37.26 -2.44 -32.38
N LEU A 131 37.00 -3.41 -33.26
CA LEU A 131 35.88 -4.35 -33.07
C LEU A 131 36.04 -5.20 -31.80
N ALA A 132 37.26 -5.65 -31.48
CA ALA A 132 37.49 -6.42 -30.26
C ALA A 132 37.21 -5.59 -29.00
N GLN A 133 37.64 -4.32 -29.00
CA GLN A 133 37.34 -3.39 -27.91
C GLN A 133 35.82 -3.14 -27.78
N LYS A 134 35.16 -2.80 -28.89
CA LYS A 134 33.71 -2.53 -28.93
C LYS A 134 32.88 -3.75 -28.53
N ASP A 135 33.33 -4.97 -28.84
CA ASP A 135 32.68 -6.21 -28.40
C ASP A 135 32.73 -6.37 -26.87
N ASN A 136 33.85 -6.03 -26.24
CA ASN A 136 33.99 -6.05 -24.79
C ASN A 136 33.12 -4.99 -24.12
N GLU A 137 33.08 -3.77 -24.66
CA GLU A 137 32.20 -2.69 -24.20
C GLU A 137 30.71 -3.11 -24.30
N LEU A 138 30.31 -3.71 -25.41
CA LEU A 138 28.95 -4.21 -25.63
C LEU A 138 28.57 -5.34 -24.65
N LYS A 139 29.51 -6.25 -24.35
CA LYS A 139 29.31 -7.31 -23.34
C LYS A 139 29.11 -6.72 -21.94
N ALA A 140 29.95 -5.77 -21.54
CA ALA A 140 29.85 -5.10 -20.25
C ALA A 140 28.50 -4.37 -20.11
N LEU A 141 28.09 -3.65 -21.16
CA LEU A 141 26.82 -2.95 -21.23
C LEU A 141 25.61 -3.90 -21.08
N ARG A 142 25.66 -5.06 -21.73
CA ARG A 142 24.60 -6.09 -21.61
C ARG A 142 24.52 -6.67 -20.20
N ALA A 143 25.67 -6.93 -19.57
CA ALA A 143 25.72 -7.43 -18.21
C ALA A 143 25.16 -6.41 -17.21
N GLU A 144 25.52 -5.13 -17.38
CA GLU A 144 24.99 -4.03 -16.57
C GLU A 144 23.46 -3.92 -16.69
N LEU A 145 22.92 -3.98 -17.91
CA LEU A 145 21.47 -3.95 -18.14
C LEU A 145 20.75 -5.16 -17.53
N ALA A 146 21.34 -6.35 -17.61
CA ALA A 146 20.78 -7.53 -16.98
C ALA A 146 20.73 -7.37 -15.45
N SER A 147 21.81 -6.88 -14.84
CA SER A 147 21.87 -6.59 -13.40
C SER A 147 20.83 -5.54 -13.00
N LYS A 148 20.73 -4.41 -13.72
CA LYS A 148 19.72 -3.38 -13.45
C LYS A 148 18.29 -3.91 -13.60
N ASN A 149 18.01 -4.77 -14.57
CA ASN A 149 16.69 -5.39 -14.71
C ASN A 149 16.35 -6.32 -13.54
N ILE A 150 17.32 -7.05 -13.00
CA ILE A 150 17.13 -7.86 -11.79
C ILE A 150 16.82 -6.94 -10.61
N HIS A 151 17.61 -5.88 -10.43
CA HIS A 151 17.38 -4.92 -9.35
C HIS A 151 16.02 -4.22 -9.43
N ILE A 152 15.56 -3.85 -10.64
CA ILE A 152 14.22 -3.29 -10.86
C ILE A 152 13.15 -4.29 -10.41
N LYS A 153 13.28 -5.58 -10.74
CA LYS A 153 12.33 -6.61 -10.29
C LYS A 153 12.32 -6.77 -8.78
N GLU A 154 13.48 -6.71 -8.12
CA GLU A 154 13.58 -6.75 -6.65
C GLU A 154 12.92 -5.52 -6.00
N LEU A 155 13.10 -4.34 -6.59
CA LEU A 155 12.41 -3.12 -6.18
C LEU A 155 10.90 -3.22 -6.39
N ASP A 156 10.44 -3.75 -7.52
CA ASP A 156 9.00 -3.98 -7.79
C ASP A 156 8.39 -4.95 -6.77
N GLN A 157 9.12 -6.02 -6.42
CA GLN A 157 8.72 -6.95 -5.36
C GLN A 157 8.65 -6.25 -4.00
N THR A 158 9.64 -5.43 -3.68
CA THR A 158 9.68 -4.65 -2.42
C THR A 158 8.52 -3.65 -2.35
N ILE A 159 8.24 -2.93 -3.44
CA ILE A 159 7.11 -1.99 -3.56
C ILE A 159 5.78 -2.73 -3.41
N THR A 160 5.64 -3.89 -4.04
CA THR A 160 4.43 -4.73 -3.90
C THR A 160 4.23 -5.17 -2.45
N GLY A 161 5.30 -5.61 -1.77
CA GLY A 161 5.27 -5.95 -0.34
C GLY A 161 4.85 -4.75 0.53
N LEU A 162 5.49 -3.59 0.34
CA LEU A 162 5.15 -2.37 1.06
C LEU A 162 3.69 -1.93 0.81
N ASN A 163 3.18 -2.06 -0.41
CA ASN A 163 1.77 -1.77 -0.71
C ASN A 163 0.81 -2.71 0.01
N SER A 164 1.16 -3.99 0.14
CA SER A 164 0.41 -4.96 0.93
C SER A 164 0.40 -4.58 2.42
N ASP A 165 1.57 -4.22 2.97
CA ASP A 165 1.69 -3.80 4.36
C ASP A 165 0.89 -2.53 4.65
N VAL A 166 0.95 -1.53 3.77
CA VAL A 166 0.14 -0.31 3.87
C VAL A 166 -1.36 -0.62 3.85
N SER A 167 -1.78 -1.56 2.99
CA SER A 167 -3.18 -1.98 2.91
C SER A 167 -3.65 -2.68 4.19
N ASN A 168 -2.82 -3.57 4.74
CA ASN A 168 -3.07 -4.27 6.00
C ASN A 168 -3.15 -3.28 7.17
N LEU A 169 -2.18 -2.36 7.29
CA LEU A 169 -2.17 -1.33 8.32
C LEU A 169 -3.41 -0.42 8.26
N LYS A 170 -3.92 -0.13 7.05
CA LYS A 170 -5.15 0.64 6.88
C LYS A 170 -6.37 -0.12 7.40
N ALA A 171 -6.47 -1.42 7.12
CA ALA A 171 -7.55 -2.27 7.63
C ALA A 171 -7.49 -2.40 9.16
N ASP A 172 -6.31 -2.62 9.73
CA ASP A 172 -6.11 -2.68 11.18
C ASP A 172 -6.52 -1.37 11.87
N LYS A 173 -6.15 -0.22 11.27
CA LYS A 173 -6.56 1.10 11.79
C LYS A 173 -8.08 1.27 11.79
N GLU A 174 -8.76 0.81 10.75
CA GLU A 174 -10.23 0.86 10.68
C GLU A 174 -10.85 0.00 11.78
N ASN A 175 -10.39 -1.25 11.93
CA ASN A 175 -10.83 -2.17 12.98
C ASN A 175 -10.63 -1.60 14.39
N LEU A 176 -9.46 -1.02 14.66
CA LEU A 176 -9.15 -0.37 15.94
C LEU A 176 -10.04 0.86 16.19
N THR A 177 -10.39 1.60 15.14
CA THR A 177 -11.29 2.76 15.26
C THR A 177 -12.71 2.30 15.65
N THR A 178 -13.22 1.25 15.00
CA THR A 178 -14.52 0.66 15.35
C THR A 178 -14.52 0.08 16.78
N ALA A 179 -13.48 -0.65 17.16
CA ALA A 179 -13.35 -1.20 18.52
C ALA A 179 -13.34 -0.10 19.58
N LYS A 180 -12.63 1.00 19.33
CA LYS A 180 -12.61 2.16 20.23
C LYS A 180 -14.00 2.78 20.39
N GLN A 181 -14.73 2.98 19.29
CA GLN A 181 -16.09 3.55 19.33
C GLN A 181 -17.06 2.67 20.12
N ASN A 182 -16.95 1.34 19.98
CA ASN A 182 -17.76 0.40 20.73
C ASN A 182 -17.47 0.49 22.24
N LEU A 183 -16.18 0.53 22.62
CA LEU A 183 -15.78 0.69 24.03
C LEU A 183 -16.24 2.02 24.63
N GLU A 184 -16.20 3.11 23.86
CA GLU A 184 -16.71 4.41 24.32
C GLU A 184 -18.23 4.37 24.56
N THR A 185 -18.96 3.66 23.70
CA THR A 185 -20.42 3.46 23.84
C THR A 185 -20.74 2.60 25.07
N GLU A 186 -20.03 1.48 25.25
CA GLU A 186 -20.20 0.61 26.41
C GLU A 186 -19.89 1.34 27.72
N LYS A 187 -18.81 2.12 27.75
CA LYS A 187 -18.45 2.96 28.91
C LYS A 187 -19.55 3.97 29.26
N ALA A 188 -20.13 4.63 28.26
CA ALA A 188 -21.22 5.58 28.47
C ALA A 188 -22.48 4.91 29.04
N ASN A 189 -22.79 3.70 28.54
CA ASN A 189 -23.92 2.91 29.03
C ASN A 189 -23.72 2.47 30.49
N LEU A 190 -22.54 1.94 30.83
CA LEU A 190 -22.20 1.53 32.19
C LEU A 190 -22.23 2.71 33.17
N GLN A 191 -21.75 3.89 32.76
CA GLN A 191 -21.83 5.09 33.59
C GLN A 191 -23.28 5.49 33.87
N THR A 192 -24.14 5.43 32.85
CA THR A 192 -25.57 5.74 32.99
C THR A 192 -26.25 4.77 33.95
N GLU A 193 -26.00 3.46 33.77
CA GLU A 193 -26.55 2.42 34.63
C GLU A 193 -26.09 2.57 36.09
N SER A 194 -24.80 2.87 36.29
CA SER A 194 -24.23 3.11 37.63
C SER A 194 -24.89 4.30 38.33
N ASN A 195 -25.11 5.39 37.59
CA ASN A 195 -25.76 6.58 38.14
C ASN A 195 -27.22 6.27 38.53
N GLN A 196 -27.98 5.60 37.66
CA GLN A 196 -29.36 5.20 37.93
C GLN A 196 -29.47 4.27 39.14
N LYS A 197 -28.57 3.30 39.26
CA LYS A 197 -28.49 2.39 40.42
C LYS A 197 -28.19 3.17 41.70
N SER A 198 -27.26 4.11 41.65
CA SER A 198 -26.88 4.93 42.81
C SER A 198 -28.06 5.81 43.29
N GLU A 199 -28.79 6.43 42.36
CA GLU A 199 -30.00 7.20 42.67
C GLU A 199 -31.10 6.32 43.28
N THR A 200 -31.31 5.13 42.73
CA THR A 200 -32.28 4.16 43.24
C THR A 200 -31.93 3.70 44.64
N ILE A 201 -30.66 3.34 44.89
CA ILE A 201 -30.17 2.94 46.21
C ILE A 201 -30.35 4.09 47.21
N SER A 202 -30.00 5.32 46.84
CA SER A 202 -30.17 6.49 47.69
C SER A 202 -31.64 6.73 48.06
N SER A 203 -32.54 6.63 47.08
CA SER A 203 -33.99 6.74 47.30
C SER A 203 -34.52 5.65 48.22
N GLN A 204 -34.14 4.40 47.99
CA GLN A 204 -34.52 3.26 48.82
C GLN A 204 -33.97 3.39 50.26
N ASP A 205 -32.73 3.82 50.42
CA ASP A 205 -32.12 4.07 51.74
C ASP A 205 -32.92 5.11 52.53
N VAL A 206 -33.28 6.23 51.89
CA VAL A 206 -34.11 7.26 52.53
C VAL A 206 -35.47 6.71 52.90
N GLN A 207 -36.12 5.93 52.04
CA GLN A 207 -37.44 5.35 52.31
C GLN A 207 -37.41 4.35 53.48
N LEU A 208 -36.46 3.42 53.48
CA LEU A 208 -36.31 2.38 54.51
C LEU A 208 -36.01 2.97 55.89
N ASN A 209 -35.23 4.07 55.91
CA ASN A 209 -34.78 4.71 57.14
C ASN A 209 -35.64 5.92 57.56
N THR A 210 -36.74 6.20 56.87
CA THR A 210 -37.69 7.22 57.32
C THR A 210 -38.59 6.67 58.43
N GLY A 211 -38.70 7.43 59.51
CA GLY A 211 -39.69 7.23 60.57
C GLY A 211 -40.48 8.52 60.81
N TRP A 212 -41.57 8.40 61.54
CA TRP A 212 -42.46 9.51 61.87
C TRP A 212 -42.82 9.46 63.34
N TYR A 213 -42.72 10.57 64.06
CA TYR A 213 -43.18 10.63 65.43
C TYR A 213 -44.09 11.83 65.69
N VAL A 214 -44.94 11.67 66.70
CA VAL A 214 -45.79 12.74 67.23
C VAL A 214 -45.97 12.54 68.73
N PHE A 215 -46.05 13.63 69.46
CA PHE A 215 -46.57 13.62 70.82
C PHE A 215 -47.59 14.75 71.00
N GLY A 216 -48.62 14.50 71.79
CA GLY A 216 -49.69 15.47 72.01
C GLY A 216 -50.67 15.03 73.08
N THR A 217 -51.52 15.96 73.50
CA THR A 217 -52.62 15.68 74.41
C THR A 217 -53.65 14.77 73.73
N LYS A 218 -54.45 14.07 74.54
CA LYS A 218 -55.52 13.20 74.03
C LYS A 218 -56.50 13.95 73.12
N LYS A 219 -56.71 15.26 73.34
CA LYS A 219 -57.56 16.11 72.50
C LYS A 219 -56.90 16.36 71.14
N GLU A 220 -55.65 16.81 71.11
CA GLU A 220 -54.91 17.07 69.87
C GLU A 220 -54.80 15.82 69.00
N LEU A 221 -54.46 14.67 69.59
CA LEU A 221 -54.36 13.40 68.85
C LEU A 221 -55.72 12.95 68.27
N LYS A 222 -56.84 13.25 68.92
CA LYS A 222 -58.19 12.99 68.39
C LYS A 222 -58.55 13.94 67.26
N ASP A 223 -58.29 15.23 67.44
CA ASP A 223 -58.60 16.28 66.46
C ASP A 223 -57.83 16.02 65.14
N GLN A 224 -56.62 15.47 65.23
CA GLN A 224 -55.79 15.06 64.09
C GLN A 224 -56.12 13.66 63.52
N LYS A 225 -57.17 13.01 64.05
CA LYS A 225 -57.60 11.63 63.71
C LYS A 225 -56.53 10.56 63.96
N ILE A 226 -55.52 10.84 64.78
CA ILE A 226 -54.45 9.91 65.13
C ILE A 226 -54.92 8.91 66.19
N LEU A 227 -55.83 9.34 67.07
CA LEU A 227 -56.46 8.52 68.10
C LEU A 227 -57.98 8.53 67.94
N SER A 228 -58.59 7.37 67.68
CA SER A 228 -60.05 7.24 67.53
C SER A 228 -60.57 6.02 68.29
N GLY A 229 -61.59 6.19 69.13
CA GLY A 229 -62.19 5.09 69.89
C GLY A 229 -61.20 4.28 70.77
N GLY A 230 -60.09 4.89 71.22
CA GLY A 230 -59.03 4.20 71.97
C GLY A 230 -58.01 3.45 71.12
N LYS A 231 -58.18 3.44 69.79
CA LYS A 231 -57.24 2.84 68.82
C LYS A 231 -56.43 3.92 68.11
N VAL A 232 -55.19 3.59 67.78
CA VAL A 232 -54.17 4.53 67.28
C VAL A 232 -53.91 4.23 65.80
N LEU A 233 -53.71 5.27 64.99
CA LEU A 233 -53.41 5.18 63.55
C LEU A 233 -54.43 4.35 62.75
N GLN A 234 -55.72 4.47 63.08
CA GLN A 234 -56.79 3.76 62.36
C GLN A 234 -57.34 4.61 61.21
N GLY A 235 -57.49 4.00 60.02
CA GLY A 235 -58.05 4.65 58.85
C GLY A 235 -57.20 5.82 58.32
N SER A 236 -57.86 6.87 57.82
CA SER A 236 -57.18 8.07 57.31
C SER A 236 -56.92 9.07 58.44
N PHE A 237 -55.65 9.17 58.86
CA PHE A 237 -55.17 10.11 59.88
C PHE A 237 -54.27 11.19 59.27
N ASN A 238 -54.10 12.32 59.96
CA ASN A 238 -53.29 13.41 59.45
C ASN A 238 -51.78 13.10 59.55
N LYS A 239 -51.20 12.59 58.47
CA LYS A 239 -49.75 12.31 58.37
C LYS A 239 -48.89 13.57 58.48
N ASN A 240 -49.40 14.74 58.10
CA ASN A 240 -48.66 16.00 58.15
C ASN A 240 -48.43 16.50 59.58
N TYR A 241 -49.17 15.95 60.55
CA TYR A 241 -48.98 16.27 61.96
C TYR A 241 -47.81 15.50 62.59
N PHE A 242 -47.17 14.58 61.85
CA PHE A 242 -45.99 13.87 62.31
C PHE A 242 -44.72 14.59 61.90
N THR A 243 -43.73 14.58 62.80
CA THR A 243 -42.36 14.95 62.48
C THR A 243 -41.67 13.79 61.77
N LYS A 244 -41.25 14.02 60.52
CA LYS A 244 -40.43 13.07 59.75
C LYS A 244 -39.00 13.08 60.26
N ILE A 245 -38.42 11.90 60.46
CA ILE A 245 -37.05 11.71 60.97
C ILE A 245 -36.31 10.61 60.21
N ASP A 246 -34.98 10.66 60.21
CA ASP A 246 -34.14 9.49 59.92
C ASP A 246 -33.97 8.70 61.23
N ILE A 247 -34.45 7.45 61.21
CA ILE A 247 -34.43 6.56 62.37
C ILE A 247 -33.02 6.18 62.81
N ARG A 248 -32.02 6.33 61.94
CA ARG A 248 -30.61 6.04 62.23
C ARG A 248 -29.90 7.18 62.93
N SER A 249 -30.43 8.40 62.94
CA SER A 249 -29.81 9.53 63.62
C SER A 249 -30.62 9.99 64.83
N THR A 250 -31.95 9.91 64.76
CA THR A 250 -32.82 10.36 65.87
C THR A 250 -32.83 9.32 66.98
N ARG A 251 -32.20 9.65 68.11
CA ARG A 251 -32.10 8.77 69.29
C ARG A 251 -32.89 9.26 70.49
N GLU A 252 -33.28 10.53 70.51
CA GLU A 252 -33.99 11.11 71.64
C GLU A 252 -35.18 11.94 71.17
N VAL A 253 -36.31 11.81 71.86
CA VAL A 253 -37.50 12.65 71.67
C VAL A 253 -37.84 13.28 73.01
N LYS A 254 -37.65 14.59 73.11
CA LYS A 254 -38.05 15.38 74.28
C LYS A 254 -39.54 15.66 74.21
N LEU A 255 -40.31 15.23 75.21
CA LEU A 255 -41.77 15.30 75.21
C LEU A 255 -42.32 16.53 75.93
N TYR A 256 -41.46 17.25 76.66
CA TYR A 256 -41.78 18.49 77.39
C TYR A 256 -42.99 18.41 78.34
N SER A 257 -43.32 17.21 78.83
CA SER A 257 -44.44 16.96 79.75
C SER A 257 -44.01 16.08 80.92
N LYS A 258 -44.66 16.27 82.08
CA LYS A 258 -44.48 15.45 83.29
C LYS A 258 -45.21 14.10 83.21
N SER A 259 -45.96 13.85 82.15
CA SER A 259 -46.70 12.61 81.88
C SER A 259 -46.51 12.19 80.44
N ALA A 260 -46.11 10.95 80.20
CA ALA A 260 -45.95 10.40 78.86
C ALA A 260 -46.43 8.94 78.80
N THR A 261 -47.18 8.60 77.76
CA THR A 261 -47.64 7.23 77.50
C THR A 261 -47.48 6.93 76.02
N ILE A 262 -46.65 5.95 75.68
CA ILE A 262 -46.47 5.51 74.29
C ILE A 262 -47.71 4.72 73.88
N LEU A 263 -48.30 5.09 72.75
CA LEU A 263 -49.54 4.52 72.25
C LEU A 263 -49.33 3.54 71.08
N THR A 264 -48.19 3.61 70.40
CA THR A 264 -47.80 2.67 69.34
C THR A 264 -46.95 1.52 69.91
N ALA A 265 -47.05 0.35 69.30
CA ALA A 265 -46.29 -0.81 69.73
C ALA A 265 -44.82 -0.68 69.31
N HIS A 266 -43.92 -0.66 70.30
CA HIS A 266 -42.47 -0.73 70.12
C HIS A 266 -41.91 -1.68 71.18
N PRO A 267 -40.91 -2.52 70.86
CA PRO A 267 -40.30 -3.42 71.83
C PRO A 267 -39.79 -2.69 73.07
N SER A 268 -40.17 -3.11 74.27
CA SER A 268 -39.85 -2.40 75.51
C SER A 268 -38.35 -2.40 75.84
N ASN A 269 -37.60 -3.37 75.32
CA ASN A 269 -36.14 -3.44 75.47
C ASN A 269 -35.38 -2.47 74.56
N SER A 270 -36.02 -1.87 73.55
CA SER A 270 -35.34 -1.03 72.55
C SER A 270 -35.38 0.47 72.89
N TYR A 271 -36.04 0.88 73.98
CA TYR A 271 -36.11 2.27 74.43
C TYR A 271 -36.14 2.42 75.95
N SER A 272 -35.91 3.64 76.42
CA SER A 272 -36.11 4.04 77.82
C SER A 272 -36.87 5.36 77.89
N LEU A 273 -37.72 5.50 78.91
CA LEU A 273 -38.51 6.71 79.14
C LEU A 273 -38.10 7.30 80.49
N THR A 274 -37.23 8.31 80.45
CA THR A 274 -36.61 8.90 81.64
C THR A 274 -37.01 10.36 81.81
N LYS A 275 -37.01 10.88 83.04
CA LYS A 275 -37.22 12.31 83.29
C LYS A 275 -35.90 13.07 83.22
N ASP A 276 -35.94 14.29 82.71
CA ASP A 276 -34.83 15.23 82.77
C ASP A 276 -34.79 15.99 84.11
N ALA A 277 -33.84 16.92 84.23
CA ALA A 277 -33.67 17.75 85.42
C ALA A 277 -34.89 18.64 85.73
N ALA A 278 -35.74 18.93 84.74
CA ALA A 278 -36.99 19.68 84.90
C ALA A 278 -38.20 18.77 85.23
N GLY A 279 -37.98 17.46 85.34
CA GLY A 279 -39.02 16.47 85.59
C GLY A 279 -39.88 16.15 84.35
N GLN A 280 -39.45 16.56 83.16
CA GLN A 280 -40.12 16.30 81.88
C GLN A 280 -39.60 15.00 81.27
N TYR A 281 -40.47 14.23 80.61
CA TYR A 281 -40.08 12.96 79.99
C TYR A 281 -39.29 13.15 78.70
N ILE A 282 -38.24 12.35 78.56
CA ILE A 282 -37.44 12.13 77.36
C ILE A 282 -37.53 10.65 77.01
N LEU A 283 -37.96 10.35 75.78
CA LEU A 283 -37.85 9.03 75.20
C LEU A 283 -36.47 8.87 74.58
N ARG A 284 -35.68 7.90 75.03
CA ARG A 284 -34.40 7.52 74.43
C ARG A 284 -34.54 6.18 73.72
N ILE A 285 -34.20 6.16 72.44
CA ILE A 285 -34.21 4.97 71.59
C ILE A 285 -32.80 4.37 71.65
N ASN A 286 -32.66 3.24 72.34
CA ASN A 286 -31.37 2.58 72.57
C ASN A 286 -30.99 1.67 71.39
N ASP A 287 -31.99 1.02 70.79
CA ASP A 287 -31.85 0.21 69.56
C ASP A 287 -32.90 0.64 68.54
N PRO A 288 -32.55 1.50 67.58
CA PRO A 288 -33.48 1.99 66.58
C PRO A 288 -34.01 0.90 65.64
N GLN A 289 -33.19 -0.09 65.28
CA GLN A 289 -33.64 -1.14 64.36
C GLN A 289 -34.75 -1.95 65.01
N THR A 290 -34.52 -2.37 66.26
CA THR A 290 -35.53 -3.09 67.03
C THR A 290 -36.73 -2.20 67.35
N PHE A 291 -36.52 -0.93 67.71
CA PHE A 291 -37.61 0.00 68.03
C PHE A 291 -38.56 0.25 66.86
N TRP A 292 -38.02 0.48 65.66
CA TRP A 292 -38.80 0.78 64.46
C TRP A 292 -39.22 -0.48 63.66
N SER A 293 -38.96 -1.69 64.19
CA SER A 293 -39.29 -2.96 63.53
C SER A 293 -40.79 -3.23 63.45
N THR A 294 -41.55 -2.81 64.47
CA THR A 294 -43.00 -3.07 64.59
C THR A 294 -43.83 -1.99 63.92
N SER A 295 -43.38 -0.73 63.99
CA SER A 295 -44.06 0.42 63.39
C SER A 295 -43.04 1.50 63.04
N LYS A 296 -43.19 2.12 61.87
CA LYS A 296 -42.44 3.34 61.47
C LYS A 296 -43.06 4.63 62.02
N TYR A 297 -44.19 4.51 62.72
CA TYR A 297 -44.88 5.62 63.39
C TYR A 297 -44.80 5.46 64.90
N LEU A 298 -44.39 6.53 65.58
CA LEU A 298 -44.38 6.66 67.03
C LEU A 298 -45.44 7.69 67.46
N VAL A 299 -46.37 7.28 68.32
CA VAL A 299 -47.37 8.18 68.90
C VAL A 299 -47.24 8.16 70.42
N VAL A 300 -47.07 9.34 71.03
CA VAL A 300 -46.97 9.48 72.48
C VAL A 300 -48.04 10.43 73.00
N GLN A 301 -48.86 9.96 73.96
CA GLN A 301 -49.82 10.82 74.63
C GLN A 301 -49.16 11.53 75.82
N VAL A 302 -49.28 12.85 75.87
CA VAL A 302 -48.82 13.67 77.00
C VAL A 302 -50.01 14.33 77.73
N LYS A 303 -49.76 14.84 78.94
CA LYS A 303 -50.74 15.59 79.75
C LYS A 303 -50.12 16.82 80.39
#